data_AF-A0A5N9B467-F1
#
_entry.id   AF-A0A5N9B467-F1
#
_cell.length_a   1.000
_cell.length_b   1.000
_cell.length_c   1.000
_cell.angle_alpha   90.00
_cell.angle_beta   90.00
_cell.angle_gamma   90.00
#
_symmetry.space_group_name_H-M   'P 1'
#
loop_
_entity.id
_entity.type
_entity.pdbx_description
1 polymer ?
#
loop_
_entity_poly.entity_id
_entity_poly.type
_entity_poly.pdbx_seq_one_letter_code
_entity_poly.pdbx_strand_id
1 'polypeptide(L)'
;MNEQEQDIPEIVIIRLPLYVRTLNELKLLNQTTVSSQHLGNLLQTTPAQIRKDFSHFGKFGKQGRGYNIDYLLDELRKILNLNQKWNTCVVGIGNLGQAVINYQGFKNEGYL
;
A
#
# COMPACT_ATOMS: atom_id res chain seq x y z
N MET A 1 14.15 8.10 -23.89
CA MET A 1 13.01 7.16 -24.05
C MET A 1 11.88 7.75 -23.23
N ASN A 2 10.85 8.24 -23.90
CA ASN A 2 9.72 8.96 -23.28
C ASN A 2 8.75 7.93 -22.70
N GLU A 3 8.85 7.67 -21.41
CA GLU A 3 7.72 7.09 -20.67
C GLU A 3 6.80 8.27 -20.34
N GLN A 4 5.57 8.21 -20.84
CA GLN A 4 4.55 9.20 -20.54
C GLN A 4 4.38 9.25 -19.02
N GLU A 5 4.76 10.35 -18.39
CA GLU A 5 4.34 10.72 -17.03
C GLU A 5 2.81 10.80 -17.05
N GLN A 6 2.16 9.66 -16.85
CA GLN A 6 0.75 9.63 -16.56
C GLN A 6 0.65 10.16 -15.13
N ASP A 7 0.23 11.42 -15.00
CA ASP A 7 0.08 12.09 -13.72
C ASP A 7 -0.88 11.28 -12.86
N ILE A 8 -0.32 10.48 -11.94
CA ILE A 8 -1.09 9.56 -11.11
C ILE A 8 -1.85 10.43 -10.12
N PRO A 9 -3.19 10.36 -10.07
CA PRO A 9 -3.94 11.25 -9.19
C PRO A 9 -3.48 11.08 -7.74
N GLU A 10 -3.19 12.18 -7.06
CA GLU A 10 -2.69 12.20 -5.68
C GLU A 10 -3.57 11.35 -4.74
N ILE A 11 -4.89 11.41 -4.93
CA ILE A 11 -5.85 10.62 -4.16
C ILE A 11 -5.64 9.10 -4.29
N VAL A 12 -5.11 8.62 -5.41
CA VAL A 12 -4.77 7.22 -5.61
C VAL A 12 -3.56 6.85 -4.75
N ILE A 13 -2.53 7.70 -4.74
CA ILE A 13 -1.31 7.51 -3.94
C ILE A 13 -1.68 7.44 -2.44
N ILE A 14 -2.55 8.33 -1.97
CA ILE A 14 -3.03 8.36 -0.58
C ILE A 14 -3.76 7.06 -0.18
N ARG A 15 -4.39 6.35 -1.12
CA ARG A 15 -5.09 5.08 -0.85
C ARG A 15 -4.17 3.87 -0.82
N LEU A 16 -2.99 3.91 -1.45
CA LEU A 16 -2.10 2.75 -1.53
C LEU A 16 -1.68 2.18 -0.17
N PRO A 17 -1.35 2.98 0.86
CA PRO A 17 -1.05 2.44 2.19
C PRO A 17 -2.19 1.63 2.79
N LEU A 18 -3.45 2.00 2.51
CA LEU A 18 -4.62 1.24 2.97
C LEU A 18 -4.69 -0.13 2.28
N TYR A 19 -4.43 -0.18 0.96
CA TYR A 19 -4.34 -1.46 0.25
C TYR A 19 -3.23 -2.34 0.83
N VAL A 20 -2.04 -1.80 1.06
CA VAL A 20 -0.91 -2.54 1.66
C VAL A 20 -1.29 -3.09 3.03
N ARG A 21 -1.91 -2.29 3.90
CA ARG A 21 -2.37 -2.74 5.21
C ARG A 21 -3.36 -3.91 5.11
N THR A 22 -4.42 -3.74 4.32
CA THR A 22 -5.44 -4.80 4.17
C THR A 22 -4.85 -6.07 3.55
N LEU A 23 -3.93 -5.95 2.60
CA LEU A 23 -3.25 -7.11 2.02
C LEU A 23 -2.33 -7.82 3.03
N ASN A 24 -1.63 -7.10 3.90
CA ASN A 24 -0.87 -7.71 5.01
C ASN A 24 -1.81 -8.48 5.95
N GLU A 25 -2.97 -7.91 6.30
CA GLU A 25 -3.97 -8.58 7.14
C GLU A 25 -4.49 -9.88 6.48
N LEU A 26 -4.80 -9.84 5.18
CA LEU A 26 -5.22 -11.03 4.43
C LEU A 26 -4.10 -12.08 4.30
N LYS A 27 -2.85 -11.65 4.15
CA LYS A 27 -1.68 -12.52 4.12
C LYS A 27 -1.49 -13.25 5.45
N LEU A 28 -1.68 -12.57 6.58
CA LEU A 28 -1.64 -13.21 7.91
C LEU A 28 -2.75 -14.26 8.10
N LEU A 29 -3.87 -14.10 7.40
CA LEU A 29 -4.95 -15.09 7.33
C LEU A 29 -4.69 -16.22 6.31
N ASN A 30 -3.46 -16.33 5.78
CA ASN A 30 -3.04 -17.31 4.77
C ASN A 30 -3.85 -17.25 3.47
N GLN A 31 -4.45 -16.10 3.13
CA GLN A 31 -5.07 -15.93 1.82
C GLN A 31 -4.00 -15.71 0.75
N THR A 32 -4.12 -16.40 -0.38
CA THR A 32 -3.18 -16.28 -1.51
C THR A 32 -3.68 -15.34 -2.59
N THR A 33 -5.00 -15.16 -2.70
CA THR A 33 -5.63 -14.31 -3.71
C THR A 33 -6.78 -13.50 -3.12
N VAL A 34 -7.04 -12.32 -3.70
CA VAL A 34 -8.14 -11.45 -3.30
C VAL A 34 -8.80 -10.82 -4.53
N SER A 35 -10.13 -10.73 -4.54
CA SER A 35 -10.86 -10.04 -5.61
C SER A 35 -11.02 -8.54 -5.30
N SER A 36 -11.23 -7.72 -6.33
CA SER A 36 -11.60 -6.30 -6.13
C SER A 36 -12.91 -6.15 -5.34
N GLN A 37 -13.81 -7.15 -5.42
CA GLN A 37 -15.05 -7.16 -4.64
C GLN A 37 -14.76 -7.33 -3.15
N HIS A 38 -13.90 -8.29 -2.80
CA HIS A 38 -13.52 -8.55 -1.42
C HIS A 38 -12.76 -7.36 -0.83
N LEU A 39 -11.75 -6.82 -1.54
CA LEU A 39 -11.07 -5.60 -1.11
C LEU A 39 -12.04 -4.43 -0.94
N GLY A 40 -13.01 -4.29 -1.86
CA GLY A 40 -14.02 -3.24 -1.79
C GLY A 40 -14.88 -3.31 -0.54
N ASN A 41 -15.27 -4.52 -0.13
CA ASN A 41 -16.03 -4.73 1.10
C ASN A 41 -15.21 -4.37 2.35
N LEU A 42 -13.93 -4.72 2.39
CA LEU A 42 -13.04 -4.42 3.52
C LEU A 42 -12.71 -2.92 3.64
N LEU A 43 -12.53 -2.26 2.50
CA LEU A 43 -12.10 -0.86 2.40
C LEU A 43 -13.25 0.13 2.15
N GLN A 44 -14.50 -0.34 2.18
CA GLN A 44 -15.70 0.46 1.86
C GLN A 44 -15.56 1.25 0.55
N THR A 45 -14.95 0.63 -0.45
CA THR A 45 -14.62 1.24 -1.75
C THR A 45 -15.22 0.40 -2.88
N THR A 46 -15.62 1.04 -3.98
CA THR A 46 -16.19 0.27 -5.09
C THR A 46 -15.13 -0.61 -5.78
N PRO A 47 -15.50 -1.82 -6.25
CA PRO A 47 -14.59 -2.67 -7.00
C PRO A 47 -14.04 -2.00 -8.27
N ALA A 48 -14.83 -1.09 -8.87
CA ALA A 48 -14.44 -0.32 -10.05
C ALA A 48 -13.32 0.68 -9.72
N GLN A 49 -13.42 1.37 -8.57
CA GLN A 49 -12.37 2.29 -8.12
C GLN A 49 -11.07 1.54 -7.86
N ILE A 50 -11.11 0.38 -7.19
CA ILE A 50 -9.90 -0.43 -6.93
C ILE A 50 -9.23 -0.85 -8.24
N ARG A 51 -10.01 -1.32 -9.22
CA ARG A 51 -9.48 -1.68 -10.54
C ARG A 51 -8.84 -0.48 -11.24
N LYS A 52 -9.47 0.70 -11.15
CA LYS A 52 -8.95 1.94 -11.72
C LYS A 52 -7.63 2.34 -11.06
N ASP A 53 -7.59 2.36 -9.73
CA ASP A 53 -6.40 2.67 -8.95
C ASP A 53 -5.23 1.77 -9.33
N PHE A 54 -5.46 0.46 -9.34
CA PHE A 54 -4.46 -0.52 -9.72
C PHE A 54 -4.05 -0.40 -11.19
N SER A 55 -4.96 -0.01 -12.10
CA SER A 55 -4.60 0.16 -13.50
C SER A 55 -3.61 1.30 -13.77
N HIS A 56 -3.49 2.28 -12.87
CA HIS A 56 -2.51 3.37 -12.98
C HIS A 56 -1.06 2.91 -12.85
N PHE A 57 -0.81 1.78 -12.20
CA PHE A 57 0.55 1.28 -11.95
C PHE A 57 0.87 -0.03 -12.69
N GLY A 58 -0.01 -0.46 -13.59
CA GLY A 58 0.19 -1.63 -14.44
C GLY A 58 -0.87 -2.72 -14.25
N LYS A 59 -0.54 -3.94 -14.71
CA LYS A 59 -1.46 -5.08 -14.71
C LYS A 59 -1.16 -6.01 -13.53
N PHE A 60 -1.89 -5.85 -12.44
CA PHE A 60 -1.70 -6.65 -11.22
C PHE A 60 -2.41 -8.01 -11.19
N GLY A 61 -3.04 -8.44 -12.28
CA GLY A 61 -3.77 -9.70 -12.29
C GLY A 61 -4.19 -10.18 -13.68
N LYS A 62 -4.66 -11.43 -13.71
CA LYS A 62 -5.34 -12.02 -14.86
C LYS A 62 -6.85 -11.95 -14.66
N GLN A 63 -7.57 -11.59 -15.72
CA GLN A 63 -9.02 -11.46 -15.71
C GLN A 63 -9.67 -12.73 -15.11
N GLY A 64 -10.54 -12.57 -14.11
CA GLY A 64 -11.32 -13.66 -13.51
C GLY A 64 -10.70 -14.44 -12.35
N ARG A 65 -9.42 -14.21 -11.97
CA ARG A 65 -8.78 -14.96 -10.85
C ARG A 65 -8.50 -14.13 -9.57
N GLY A 66 -8.74 -12.82 -9.62
CA GLY A 66 -8.33 -11.90 -8.56
C GLY A 66 -6.84 -11.54 -8.62
N TYR A 67 -6.38 -10.83 -7.61
CA TYR A 67 -4.99 -10.41 -7.42
C TYR A 67 -4.29 -11.44 -6.54
N ASN A 68 -3.08 -11.85 -6.93
CA ASN A 68 -2.22 -12.59 -6.02
C ASN A 68 -1.73 -11.63 -4.92
N ILE A 69 -1.94 -12.01 -3.66
CA ILE A 69 -1.69 -11.11 -2.52
C ILE A 69 -0.21 -10.77 -2.40
N ASP A 70 0.68 -11.76 -2.48
CA ASP A 70 2.12 -11.55 -2.35
C ASP A 70 2.67 -10.65 -3.46
N TYR A 71 2.35 -10.96 -4.71
CA TYR A 71 2.76 -10.16 -5.87
C TYR A 71 2.26 -8.72 -5.80
N LEU A 72 0.96 -8.53 -5.50
CA LEU A 72 0.39 -7.20 -5.39
C LEU A 72 1.04 -6.41 -4.25
N LEU A 73 1.30 -7.05 -3.12
CA LEU A 73 1.92 -6.42 -1.96
C LEU A 73 3.36 -5.98 -2.26
N ASP A 74 4.14 -6.82 -2.95
CA ASP A 74 5.51 -6.49 -3.36
C ASP A 74 5.54 -5.30 -4.32
N GLU A 75 4.64 -5.26 -5.30
CA GLU A 75 4.55 -4.15 -6.24
C GLU A 75 4.09 -2.85 -5.58
N LEU A 76 3.07 -2.89 -4.73
CA LEU A 76 2.61 -1.69 -4.00
C LEU A 76 3.69 -1.15 -3.07
N ARG A 77 4.47 -2.01 -2.41
CA ARG A 77 5.61 -1.59 -1.59
C ARG A 77 6.73 -0.96 -2.42
N LYS A 78 6.97 -1.44 -3.64
CA LYS A 78 7.91 -0.80 -4.57
C LYS A 78 7.43 0.59 -4.98
N ILE A 79 6.15 0.73 -5.35
CA ILE A 79 5.56 2.01 -5.73
C ILE A 79 5.64 3.04 -4.60
N LEU A 80 5.39 2.61 -3.36
CA LEU A 80 5.44 3.46 -2.18
C LEU A 80 6.85 3.64 -1.60
N ASN A 81 7.90 3.06 -2.21
CA ASN A 81 9.26 3.05 -1.69
C ASN A 81 9.35 2.57 -0.22
N LEU A 82 8.57 1.56 0.16
CA LEU A 82 8.59 0.96 1.51
C LEU A 82 9.67 -0.13 1.68
N ASN A 83 10.42 -0.43 0.62
CA ASN A 83 11.48 -1.44 0.63
C ASN A 83 12.88 -0.87 0.96
N GLN A 84 12.95 0.41 1.37
CA GLN A 84 14.19 1.09 1.69
C GLN A 84 14.11 1.77 3.05
N LYS A 85 15.28 2.15 3.58
CA LYS A 85 15.36 2.90 4.85
C LYS A 85 15.18 4.39 4.60
N TRP A 86 14.41 5.04 5.45
CA TRP A 86 14.19 6.48 5.42
C TRP A 86 14.84 7.12 6.64
N ASN A 87 15.78 8.04 6.42
CA ASN A 87 16.32 8.84 7.51
C ASN A 87 15.24 9.84 7.93
N THR A 88 14.73 9.70 9.15
CA THR A 88 13.65 10.55 9.66
C THR A 88 14.09 11.28 10.91
N CYS A 89 13.44 12.41 11.20
CA CYS A 89 13.63 13.12 12.46
C CYS A 89 12.29 13.64 12.98
N VAL A 90 12.18 13.73 14.30
CA VAL A 90 11.03 14.32 14.98
C VAL A 90 11.46 15.68 15.52
N VAL A 91 10.78 16.73 15.10
CA VAL A 91 11.00 18.09 15.61
C VAL A 91 10.02 18.37 16.75
N GLY A 92 10.55 18.52 17.96
CA GLY A 92 9.78 18.71 19.19
C GLY A 92 9.59 17.41 19.97
N ILE A 93 10.16 17.35 21.17
CA ILE A 93 10.16 16.16 22.05
C ILE A 93 9.28 16.41 23.28
N GLY A 94 8.02 16.79 23.03
CA GLY A 94 6.98 16.75 24.06
C GLY A 94 6.41 15.33 24.23
N ASN A 95 5.30 15.20 24.96
CA ASN A 95 4.66 13.89 25.20
C ASN A 95 4.36 13.13 23.88
N LEU A 96 3.89 13.83 22.84
CA LEU A 96 3.63 13.23 21.54
C LEU A 96 4.91 12.82 20.81
N GLY A 97 5.93 13.69 20.81
CA GLY A 97 7.22 13.39 20.18
C GLY A 97 7.88 12.16 20.81
N GLN A 98 7.82 12.03 22.14
CA GLN A 98 8.29 10.83 22.84
C GLN A 98 7.46 9.59 22.47
N ALA A 99 6.13 9.71 22.37
CA ALA A 99 5.27 8.59 21.96
C ALA A 99 5.60 8.12 20.53
N VAL A 100 5.83 9.04 19.60
CA VAL A 100 6.20 8.74 18.21
C VAL A 100 7.56 8.03 18.14
N ILE A 101 8.58 8.55 18.82
CA ILE A 101 9.94 7.96 18.82
C ILE A 101 9.93 6.55 19.43
N ASN A 102 9.12 6.32 20.46
CA ASN A 102 9.06 5.04 21.15
C ASN A 102 8.23 3.98 20.40
N TYR A 103 7.50 4.37 19.34
CA TYR A 103 6.69 3.46 18.55
C TYR A 103 7.56 2.54 17.67
N GLN A 104 7.68 1.28 18.07
CA GLN A 104 8.52 0.28 17.38
C GLN A 104 8.08 -0.01 15.93
N GLY A 105 6.83 0.30 15.55
CA GLY A 105 6.33 0.07 14.20
C GLY A 105 7.11 0.86 13.14
N PHE A 106 7.55 2.09 13.45
CA PHE A 106 8.33 2.90 12.51
C PHE A 106 9.67 2.24 12.16
N LYS A 107 10.37 1.70 13.17
CA LYS A 107 11.64 1.00 12.94
C LYS A 107 11.46 -0.27 12.09
N ASN A 108 10.38 -1.01 12.32
CA ASN A 108 10.05 -2.22 11.56
C ASN A 108 9.68 -1.93 10.10
N GLU A 109 9.14 -0.74 9.81
CA GLU A 109 8.80 -0.27 8.47
C GLU A 109 9.93 0.48 7.76
N GLY A 110 11.13 0.54 8.36
CA GLY A 110 12.33 1.11 7.72
C GLY A 110 12.57 2.60 8.00
N TYR A 111 11.80 3.22 8.88
CA TYR A 111 12.06 4.60 9.32
C TYR A 111 13.13 4.59 10.43
N LEU A 112 14.23 5.29 10.18
CA LEU A 112 15.40 5.42 11.05
C LEU A 112 15.36 6.70 11.87
#